data_AF-A0A6A6TB38-F1
#
_entry.id   AF-A0A6A6TB38-F1
#
_cell.length_a   1.000
_cell.length_b   1.000
_cell.length_c   1.000
_cell.angle_alpha   90.00
_cell.angle_beta   90.00
_cell.angle_gamma   90.00
#
_symmetry.space_group_name_H-M   'P 1'
#
loop_
_entity.id
_entity.type
_entity.pdbx_description
1 polymer ?
#
loop_
_entity_poly.entity_id
_entity_poly.type
_entity_poly.pdbx_seq_one_letter_code
_entity_poly.pdbx_strand_id
1 'polypeptide(L)'
;MPPNRIIIDTDPGVDDVLAMLLAFSAKPEELEVLMLSVQFGNIDVQNCLRNVVSLFHFIEKERAWRKEQGRPEGFATLGARKPIVAVGAEEPLAEQMLVADFFHGIDGLGGIHHSHPHLTPAETWKSLFSPAPEGLTAAETAELQAIEDQHSFFTPSLKSAHEEILQLLRDNEPDTITIVAIGPLTNLAIAAATDPEAFLRVKEVVVMGGAVDVPGNPPSLSRIHNFEATHPSTPRFHLIKQPNTPLRRQLNLRNQMTPGAEFNFYGDSVAAARVLALTSPNPSTTLPPLLHGKKNLPAYPKKLSKQLTLKLFPLDITTPHKLPRTLLESHTDPLTDSPLATWTTIFLTSTFHKILSIAPDQDPEQVGLELHDPLTIWYALTVNANNNNNNGERQGVEQDEAQWEFVEEDIRVETAGQWTRGCCIADRRGKGMRDGDGYDRDADVETEVVGDAGGWLDRRRGNRVLRCVRTPGVDKFAPVLLERMFGDVV
;
A
#
# COMPACT_ATOMS: atom_id res chain seq x y z
N MET A 1 -25.45 9.75 1.39
CA MET A 1 -24.31 10.53 0.85
C MET A 1 -23.75 9.78 -0.35
N PRO A 2 -23.05 10.44 -1.29
CA PRO A 2 -22.32 9.71 -2.35
C PRO A 2 -21.25 8.80 -1.71
N PRO A 3 -20.95 7.64 -2.32
CA PRO A 3 -19.93 6.75 -1.80
C PRO A 3 -18.56 7.43 -1.77
N ASN A 4 -17.69 6.98 -0.86
CA ASN A 4 -16.28 7.38 -0.93
C ASN A 4 -15.66 6.76 -2.19
N ARG A 5 -15.07 7.56 -3.07
CA ARG A 5 -14.52 7.08 -4.34
C ARG A 5 -13.01 6.98 -4.20
N ILE A 6 -12.46 5.78 -4.39
CA ILE A 6 -11.05 5.51 -4.14
C ILE A 6 -10.32 4.91 -5.34
N ILE A 7 -9.03 5.24 -5.44
CA ILE A 7 -8.03 4.49 -6.21
C ILE A 7 -7.17 3.76 -5.19
N ILE A 8 -6.89 2.48 -5.40
CA ILE A 8 -5.95 1.70 -4.58
C ILE A 8 -4.66 1.53 -5.38
N ASP A 9 -3.54 2.05 -4.88
CA ASP A 9 -2.20 1.87 -5.46
C ASP A 9 -1.43 0.85 -4.62
N THR A 10 -1.06 -0.29 -5.21
CA THR A 10 -0.74 -1.53 -4.48
C THR A 10 0.28 -2.40 -5.22
N ASP A 11 0.93 -3.28 -4.48
CA ASP A 11 1.91 -4.28 -4.92
C ASP A 11 1.55 -5.66 -4.33
N PRO A 12 0.43 -6.28 -4.77
CA PRO A 12 -0.31 -7.22 -3.96
C PRO A 12 0.48 -8.39 -3.37
N GLY A 13 0.73 -8.31 -2.06
CA GLY A 13 1.11 -9.38 -1.16
C GLY A 13 -0.07 -9.86 -0.31
N VAL A 14 0.26 -10.44 0.85
CA VAL A 14 -0.72 -11.10 1.73
C VAL A 14 -1.72 -10.11 2.32
N ASP A 15 -1.22 -9.00 2.87
CA ASP A 15 -1.98 -7.93 3.51
C ASP A 15 -2.69 -7.03 2.49
N ASP A 16 -2.08 -6.73 1.35
CA ASP A 16 -2.74 -6.03 0.24
C ASP A 16 -4.01 -6.76 -0.23
N VAL A 17 -3.93 -8.10 -0.35
CA VAL A 17 -5.07 -8.92 -0.77
C VAL A 17 -6.20 -8.81 0.26
N LEU A 18 -5.90 -8.80 1.55
CA LEU A 18 -6.91 -8.55 2.59
C LEU A 18 -7.49 -7.14 2.50
N ALA A 19 -6.67 -6.14 2.17
CA ALA A 19 -7.11 -4.76 2.01
C ALA A 19 -8.08 -4.62 0.82
N MET A 20 -7.76 -5.24 -0.31
CA MET A 20 -8.63 -5.29 -1.48
C MET A 20 -9.92 -6.08 -1.22
N LEU A 21 -9.85 -7.23 -0.52
CA LEU A 21 -11.05 -7.97 -0.12
C LEU A 21 -11.97 -7.12 0.76
N LEU A 22 -11.40 -6.38 1.73
CA LEU A 22 -12.16 -5.43 2.55
C LEU A 22 -12.79 -4.33 1.69
N ALA A 23 -12.04 -3.73 0.79
CA ALA A 23 -12.56 -2.68 -0.09
C ALA A 23 -13.72 -3.18 -0.96
N PHE A 24 -13.58 -4.39 -1.53
CA PHE A 24 -14.62 -4.98 -2.37
C PHE A 24 -15.81 -5.54 -1.59
N SER A 25 -15.65 -5.85 -0.30
CA SER A 25 -16.76 -6.25 0.56
C SER A 25 -17.75 -5.11 0.86
N ALA A 26 -17.34 -3.87 0.60
CA ALA A 26 -18.14 -2.67 0.88
C ALA A 26 -19.46 -2.67 0.11
N LYS A 27 -20.46 -1.99 0.69
CA LYS A 27 -21.70 -1.70 -0.03
C LYS A 27 -21.47 -0.58 -1.06
N PRO A 28 -22.19 -0.57 -2.19
CA PRO A 28 -22.05 0.47 -3.21
C PRO A 28 -22.26 1.90 -2.70
N GLU A 29 -23.02 2.09 -1.61
CA GLU A 29 -23.23 3.38 -0.95
C GLU A 29 -22.12 3.81 0.01
N GLU A 30 -21.24 2.88 0.42
CA GLU A 30 -20.12 3.14 1.34
C GLU A 30 -18.86 3.54 0.56
N LEU A 31 -18.48 2.70 -0.41
CA LEU A 31 -17.20 2.80 -1.11
C LEU A 31 -17.33 2.35 -2.58
N GLU A 32 -16.72 3.13 -3.46
CA GLU A 32 -16.56 2.84 -4.88
C GLU A 32 -15.07 2.78 -5.21
N VAL A 33 -14.59 1.60 -5.60
CA VAL A 33 -13.20 1.41 -6.06
C VAL A 33 -13.15 1.71 -7.56
N LEU A 34 -12.56 2.84 -7.93
CA LEU A 34 -12.45 3.28 -9.33
C LEU A 34 -11.36 2.51 -10.07
N MET A 35 -10.27 2.20 -9.37
CA MET A 35 -9.06 1.66 -9.98
C MET A 35 -8.20 0.91 -8.97
N LEU A 36 -7.59 -0.18 -9.43
CA LEU A 36 -6.40 -0.80 -8.87
C LEU A 36 -5.19 -0.40 -9.74
N SER A 37 -4.29 0.38 -9.17
CA SER A 37 -3.00 0.76 -9.72
C SER A 37 -1.95 -0.23 -9.20
N VAL A 38 -1.39 -1.07 -10.07
CA VAL A 38 -0.54 -2.20 -9.67
C VAL A 38 0.92 -1.90 -9.99
N GLN A 39 1.84 -2.13 -9.06
CA GLN A 39 3.29 -1.92 -9.26
C GLN A 39 4.13 -3.00 -8.59
N PHE A 40 5.45 -2.89 -8.75
CA PHE A 40 6.43 -3.67 -7.99
C PHE A 40 6.42 -3.29 -6.50
N GLY A 41 6.89 -4.20 -5.66
CA GLY A 41 7.20 -3.93 -4.25
C GLY A 41 7.46 -5.24 -3.52
N ASN A 42 6.45 -5.83 -2.89
CA ASN A 42 6.50 -7.13 -2.24
C ASN A 42 7.06 -8.21 -3.17
N ILE A 43 6.65 -8.17 -4.44
CA ILE A 43 7.10 -9.02 -5.54
C ILE A 43 7.21 -8.20 -6.83
N ASP A 44 7.64 -8.82 -7.92
CA ASP A 44 7.61 -8.16 -9.23
C ASP A 44 6.17 -7.94 -9.73
N VAL A 45 5.99 -6.88 -10.51
CA VAL A 45 4.67 -6.40 -10.94
C VAL A 45 3.82 -7.46 -11.67
N GLN A 46 4.44 -8.45 -12.31
CA GLN A 46 3.70 -9.51 -13.02
C GLN A 46 3.08 -10.51 -12.06
N ASN A 47 3.77 -10.84 -10.95
CA ASN A 47 3.16 -11.62 -9.89
C ASN A 47 2.12 -10.80 -9.12
N CYS A 48 2.38 -9.50 -8.89
CA CYS A 48 1.38 -8.57 -8.32
C CYS A 48 0.07 -8.61 -9.13
N LEU A 49 0.17 -8.51 -10.46
CA LEU A 49 -0.99 -8.58 -11.35
C LEU A 49 -1.67 -9.97 -11.29
N ARG A 50 -0.90 -11.07 -11.23
CA ARG A 50 -1.47 -12.41 -11.05
C ARG A 50 -2.28 -12.52 -9.75
N ASN A 51 -1.82 -11.89 -8.67
CA ASN A 51 -2.53 -11.88 -7.39
C ASN A 51 -3.85 -11.10 -7.47
N VAL A 52 -3.88 -9.96 -8.19
CA VAL A 52 -5.13 -9.22 -8.48
C VAL A 52 -6.10 -10.09 -9.28
N VAL A 53 -5.66 -10.76 -10.33
CA VAL A 53 -6.54 -11.63 -11.13
C VAL A 53 -7.04 -12.82 -10.31
N SER A 54 -6.19 -13.39 -9.45
CA SER A 54 -6.56 -14.47 -8.54
C SER A 54 -7.63 -14.04 -7.55
N LEU A 55 -7.48 -12.84 -6.97
CA LEU A 55 -8.48 -12.24 -6.09
C LEU A 55 -9.86 -12.18 -6.77
N PHE A 56 -9.95 -11.61 -7.98
CA PHE A 56 -11.24 -11.53 -8.70
C PHE A 56 -11.83 -12.91 -9.00
N HIS A 57 -10.99 -13.87 -9.40
CA HIS A 57 -11.40 -15.26 -9.65
C HIS A 57 -11.98 -15.93 -8.41
N PHE A 58 -11.38 -15.73 -7.23
CA PHE A 58 -11.90 -16.29 -5.99
C PHE A 58 -13.15 -15.57 -5.49
N ILE A 59 -13.26 -14.26 -5.69
CA ILE A 59 -14.50 -13.52 -5.40
C ILE A 59 -15.66 -14.05 -6.27
N GLU A 60 -15.43 -14.30 -7.56
CA GLU A 60 -16.46 -14.85 -8.45
C GLU A 60 -16.96 -16.22 -8.00
N LYS A 61 -16.02 -17.12 -7.70
CA LYS A 61 -16.35 -18.45 -7.17
C LYS A 61 -17.08 -18.37 -5.83
N GLU A 62 -16.63 -17.49 -4.94
CA GLU A 62 -17.26 -17.28 -3.63
C GLU A 62 -18.69 -16.77 -3.75
N ARG A 63 -18.94 -15.80 -4.65
CA ARG A 63 -20.30 -15.31 -4.90
C ARG A 63 -21.22 -16.39 -5.44
N ALA A 64 -20.74 -17.20 -6.39
CA ALA A 64 -21.49 -18.33 -6.93
C ALA A 64 -21.81 -19.36 -5.83
N TRP A 65 -20.79 -19.74 -5.03
CA TRP A 65 -20.96 -20.65 -3.90
C TRP A 65 -21.95 -20.10 -2.87
N ARG A 66 -21.85 -18.82 -2.47
CA ARG A 66 -22.80 -18.19 -1.52
C ARG A 66 -24.22 -18.26 -2.02
N LYS A 67 -24.44 -17.99 -3.31
CA LYS A 67 -25.76 -18.08 -3.95
C LYS A 67 -26.33 -19.49 -3.89
N GLU A 68 -25.51 -20.51 -4.18
CA GLU A 68 -25.89 -21.92 -4.07
C GLU A 68 -26.23 -22.33 -2.64
N GLN A 69 -25.52 -21.78 -1.65
CA GLN A 69 -25.78 -22.00 -0.23
C GLN A 69 -26.91 -21.12 0.35
N GLY A 70 -27.57 -20.27 -0.46
CA GLY A 70 -28.61 -19.35 0.02
C GLY A 70 -28.11 -18.23 0.94
N ARG A 71 -26.80 -17.92 0.91
CA ARG A 71 -26.18 -16.82 1.66
C ARG A 71 -26.21 -15.52 0.84
N PRO A 72 -26.14 -14.34 1.48
CA PRO A 72 -25.94 -13.09 0.76
C PRO A 72 -24.69 -13.15 -0.11
N GLU A 73 -24.80 -12.84 -1.41
CA GLU A 73 -23.67 -12.99 -2.35
C GLU A 73 -22.41 -12.20 -1.94
N GLY A 74 -22.58 -11.06 -1.27
CA GLY A 74 -21.48 -10.17 -0.89
C GLY A 74 -20.83 -9.50 -2.11
N PHE A 75 -19.77 -8.73 -1.85
CA PHE A 75 -18.96 -8.05 -2.87
C PHE A 75 -19.76 -7.22 -3.89
N ALA A 76 -20.86 -6.61 -3.44
CA ALA A 76 -21.83 -5.96 -4.33
C ALA A 76 -21.24 -4.74 -5.06
N THR A 77 -20.22 -4.08 -4.51
CA THR A 77 -19.56 -2.95 -5.16
C THR A 77 -18.98 -3.32 -6.54
N LEU A 78 -18.47 -4.56 -6.70
CA LEU A 78 -17.94 -5.06 -7.97
C LEU A 78 -19.03 -5.29 -9.03
N GLY A 79 -20.26 -5.57 -8.60
CA GLY A 79 -21.42 -5.65 -9.49
C GLY A 79 -21.96 -4.27 -9.89
N ALA A 80 -21.79 -3.26 -9.02
CA ALA A 80 -22.20 -1.90 -9.29
C ALA A 80 -21.23 -1.17 -10.23
N ARG A 81 -19.92 -1.34 -10.01
CA ARG A 81 -18.89 -0.78 -10.87
C ARG A 81 -17.63 -1.64 -10.86
N LYS A 82 -17.14 -1.95 -12.06
CA LYS A 82 -15.86 -2.64 -12.24
C LYS A 82 -14.71 -1.64 -12.06
N PRO A 83 -13.74 -1.91 -11.17
CA PRO A 83 -12.52 -1.11 -11.12
C PRO A 83 -11.71 -1.29 -12.40
N ILE A 84 -11.03 -0.22 -12.81
CA ILE A 84 -9.95 -0.31 -13.80
C ILE A 84 -8.76 -1.03 -13.14
N VAL A 85 -8.10 -1.94 -13.83
CA VAL A 85 -6.80 -2.50 -13.40
C VAL A 85 -5.75 -2.01 -14.38
N ALA A 86 -4.75 -1.28 -13.89
CA ALA A 86 -3.67 -0.77 -14.72
C ALA A 86 -2.31 -1.16 -14.14
N VAL A 87 -1.39 -1.51 -15.04
CA VAL A 87 -0.01 -1.90 -14.68
C VAL A 87 0.87 -0.66 -14.67
N GLY A 88 1.59 -0.48 -13.58
CA GLY A 88 2.42 0.68 -13.30
C GLY A 88 3.91 0.37 -13.35
N ALA A 89 4.65 1.00 -12.46
CA ALA A 89 6.11 0.88 -12.39
C ALA A 89 6.56 -0.57 -12.15
N GLU A 90 7.59 -0.99 -12.88
CA GLU A 90 8.25 -2.30 -12.70
C GLU A 90 9.49 -2.21 -11.79
N GLU A 91 10.01 -1.00 -11.56
CA GLU A 91 11.24 -0.73 -10.81
C GLU A 91 11.14 0.62 -10.08
N PRO A 92 11.89 0.83 -8.97
CA PRO A 92 11.93 2.12 -8.26
C PRO A 92 12.59 3.22 -9.10
N LEU A 93 12.33 4.48 -8.75
CA LEU A 93 12.85 5.65 -9.48
C LEU A 93 14.38 5.68 -9.54
N ALA A 94 15.02 5.40 -8.41
CA ALA A 94 16.45 5.52 -8.27
C ALA A 94 17.10 4.25 -7.71
N GLU A 95 16.46 3.56 -6.78
CA GLU A 95 17.05 2.45 -6.04
C GLU A 95 17.23 1.18 -6.89
N GLN A 96 17.86 0.16 -6.31
CA GLN A 96 17.76 -1.18 -6.87
C GLN A 96 16.44 -1.76 -6.38
N MET A 97 15.69 -2.41 -7.27
CA MET A 97 14.47 -3.12 -6.90
C MET A 97 14.78 -4.18 -5.84
N LEU A 98 14.06 -4.12 -4.73
CA LEU A 98 14.06 -5.12 -3.67
C LEU A 98 12.65 -5.66 -3.53
N VAL A 99 12.55 -6.96 -3.28
CA VAL A 99 11.26 -7.64 -3.10
C VAL A 99 11.23 -8.33 -1.73
N ALA A 100 10.06 -8.40 -1.10
CA ALA A 100 9.81 -9.05 0.18
C ALA A 100 9.41 -10.53 0.04
N ASP A 101 9.87 -11.20 -1.03
CA ASP A 101 9.58 -12.60 -1.32
C ASP A 101 10.04 -13.59 -0.22
N PHE A 102 10.93 -13.13 0.66
CA PHE A 102 11.34 -13.88 1.84
C PHE A 102 10.20 -14.05 2.87
N PHE A 103 9.31 -13.06 2.97
CA PHE A 103 8.18 -13.03 3.90
C PHE A 103 6.91 -13.50 3.21
N HIS A 104 6.57 -12.87 2.09
CA HIS A 104 5.33 -13.15 1.37
C HIS A 104 5.42 -14.38 0.45
N GLY A 105 6.59 -15.00 0.29
CA GLY A 105 6.82 -16.08 -0.67
C GLY A 105 7.12 -15.57 -2.08
N ILE A 106 7.56 -16.46 -2.97
CA ILE A 106 8.03 -16.11 -4.32
C ILE A 106 6.95 -15.46 -5.21
N ASP A 107 5.68 -15.65 -4.86
CA ASP A 107 4.51 -15.14 -5.55
C ASP A 107 3.70 -14.15 -4.71
N GLY A 108 4.20 -13.76 -3.53
CA GLY A 108 3.51 -12.85 -2.62
C GLY A 108 2.37 -13.47 -1.80
N LEU A 109 2.03 -14.75 -2.03
CA LEU A 109 0.94 -15.45 -1.34
C LEU A 109 1.40 -16.82 -0.81
N GLY A 110 2.59 -16.85 -0.21
CA GLY A 110 3.14 -18.02 0.47
C GLY A 110 3.57 -19.15 -0.48
N GLY A 111 3.71 -18.90 -1.78
CA GLY A 111 4.04 -19.90 -2.80
C GLY A 111 2.84 -20.70 -3.30
N ILE A 112 1.62 -20.18 -3.13
CA ILE A 112 0.37 -20.87 -3.51
C ILE A 112 0.33 -21.20 -5.01
N HIS A 113 0.88 -20.36 -5.88
CA HIS A 113 0.86 -20.60 -7.32
C HIS A 113 1.71 -21.78 -7.76
N HIS A 114 2.72 -22.14 -6.96
CA HIS A 114 3.54 -23.32 -7.19
C HIS A 114 3.01 -24.56 -6.46
N SER A 115 2.61 -24.40 -5.20
CA SER A 115 2.16 -25.51 -4.34
C SER A 115 0.74 -25.99 -4.67
N HIS A 116 -0.12 -25.08 -5.13
CA HIS A 116 -1.52 -25.32 -5.44
C HIS A 116 -1.86 -24.76 -6.84
N PRO A 117 -1.29 -25.31 -7.92
CA PRO A 117 -1.51 -24.79 -9.27
C PRO A 117 -2.99 -24.83 -9.70
N HIS A 118 -3.80 -25.72 -9.12
CA HIS A 118 -5.24 -25.78 -9.34
C HIS A 118 -6.02 -24.59 -8.73
N LEU A 119 -5.40 -23.85 -7.81
CA LEU A 119 -5.91 -22.60 -7.23
C LEU A 119 -5.39 -21.36 -7.97
N THR A 120 -4.65 -21.56 -9.06
CA THR A 120 -4.09 -20.46 -9.86
C THR A 120 -4.92 -20.27 -11.12
N PRO A 121 -5.38 -19.04 -11.43
CA PRO A 121 -6.02 -18.76 -12.71
C PRO A 121 -5.10 -19.11 -13.89
N ALA A 122 -5.68 -19.58 -15.00
CA ALA A 122 -4.94 -19.75 -16.24
C ALA A 122 -4.31 -18.43 -16.68
N GLU A 123 -3.13 -18.46 -17.30
CA GLU A 123 -2.40 -17.24 -17.68
C GLU A 123 -2.98 -16.49 -18.89
N THR A 124 -4.18 -16.86 -19.34
CA THR A 124 -4.89 -16.23 -20.46
C THR A 124 -5.15 -14.74 -20.24
N TRP A 125 -5.26 -14.28 -18.99
CA TRP A 125 -5.42 -12.87 -18.63
C TRP A 125 -4.27 -11.97 -19.08
N LYS A 126 -3.06 -12.49 -19.35
CA LYS A 126 -1.91 -11.67 -19.77
C LYS A 126 -2.16 -10.89 -21.06
N SER A 127 -2.94 -11.47 -21.98
CA SER A 127 -3.29 -10.81 -23.25
C SER A 127 -4.16 -9.58 -23.04
N LEU A 128 -4.94 -9.51 -21.95
CA LEU A 128 -5.81 -8.38 -21.64
C LEU A 128 -5.05 -7.09 -21.34
N PHE A 129 -3.78 -7.19 -20.92
CA PHE A 129 -2.92 -6.07 -20.57
C PHE A 129 -1.87 -5.77 -21.65
N SER A 130 -1.99 -6.41 -22.82
CA SER A 130 -1.10 -6.20 -23.96
C SER A 130 -1.90 -5.65 -25.14
N PRO A 131 -1.33 -4.79 -25.99
CA PRO A 131 -1.99 -4.39 -27.23
C PRO A 131 -2.39 -5.61 -28.06
N ALA A 132 -3.61 -5.60 -28.60
CA ALA A 132 -4.07 -6.65 -29.49
C ALA A 132 -3.12 -6.74 -30.72
N PRO A 133 -2.69 -7.95 -31.12
CA PRO A 133 -1.89 -8.11 -32.34
C PRO A 133 -2.58 -7.48 -33.56
N GLU A 134 -1.81 -6.87 -34.46
CA GLU A 134 -2.37 -6.36 -35.72
C GLU A 134 -2.82 -7.52 -36.62
N GLY A 135 -4.00 -7.39 -37.22
CA GLY A 135 -4.49 -8.35 -38.22
C GLY A 135 -5.09 -9.64 -37.64
N LEU A 136 -5.62 -9.61 -36.41
CA LEU A 136 -6.34 -10.76 -35.83
C LEU A 136 -7.47 -11.24 -36.75
N THR A 137 -7.55 -12.56 -36.89
CA THR A 137 -8.67 -13.22 -37.53
C THR A 137 -9.95 -13.09 -36.68
N ALA A 138 -11.10 -13.35 -37.29
CA ALA A 138 -12.38 -13.37 -36.57
C ALA A 138 -12.38 -14.41 -35.42
N ALA A 139 -11.65 -15.52 -35.58
CA ALA A 139 -11.53 -16.55 -34.55
C ALA A 139 -10.71 -16.07 -33.35
N GLU A 140 -9.55 -15.45 -33.59
CA GLU A 140 -8.69 -14.91 -32.52
C GLU A 140 -9.36 -13.73 -31.81
N THR A 141 -10.15 -12.92 -32.53
CA THR A 141 -10.97 -11.86 -31.93
C THR A 141 -12.02 -12.42 -30.98
N ALA A 142 -12.71 -13.50 -31.38
CA ALA A 142 -13.69 -14.17 -30.54
C ALA A 142 -13.05 -14.84 -29.31
N GLU A 143 -11.83 -15.35 -29.44
CA GLU A 143 -11.07 -15.92 -28.32
C GLU A 143 -10.67 -14.85 -27.29
N LEU A 144 -10.17 -13.69 -27.74
CA LEU A 144 -9.88 -12.56 -26.84
C LEU A 144 -11.14 -12.07 -26.12
N GLN A 145 -12.27 -11.98 -26.83
CA GLN A 145 -13.56 -11.62 -26.22
C GLN A 145 -13.97 -12.65 -25.15
N ALA A 146 -13.80 -13.94 -25.42
CA ALA A 146 -14.13 -14.98 -24.45
C ALA A 146 -13.25 -14.91 -23.18
N ILE A 147 -11.98 -14.53 -23.31
CA ILE A 147 -11.09 -14.28 -22.17
C ILE A 147 -11.56 -13.06 -21.37
N GLU A 148 -11.96 -11.98 -22.05
CA GLU A 148 -12.51 -10.79 -21.39
C GLU A 148 -13.82 -11.10 -20.65
N ASP A 149 -14.72 -11.87 -21.28
CA ASP A 149 -15.98 -12.30 -20.70
C ASP A 149 -15.78 -13.20 -19.46
N GLN A 150 -14.69 -13.97 -19.40
CA GLN A 150 -14.29 -14.76 -18.23
C GLN A 150 -13.89 -13.88 -17.04
N HIS A 151 -13.41 -12.65 -17.28
CA HIS A 151 -12.93 -11.74 -16.25
C HIS A 151 -13.92 -10.60 -16.00
N SER A 152 -15.11 -10.97 -15.53
CA SER A 152 -16.26 -10.05 -15.48
C SER A 152 -16.19 -8.95 -14.42
N PHE A 153 -15.24 -8.97 -13.47
CA PHE A 153 -15.20 -8.03 -12.33
C PHE A 153 -14.20 -6.89 -12.41
N PHE A 154 -13.43 -6.75 -13.49
CA PHE A 154 -12.55 -5.59 -13.68
C PHE A 154 -12.52 -5.16 -15.14
N THR A 155 -11.94 -3.99 -15.39
CA THR A 155 -11.64 -3.50 -16.75
C THR A 155 -10.13 -3.35 -16.89
N PRO A 156 -9.45 -4.15 -17.74
CA PRO A 156 -8.02 -3.99 -17.96
C PRO A 156 -7.73 -2.67 -18.68
N SER A 157 -6.66 -1.97 -18.28
CA SER A 157 -6.15 -0.82 -19.01
C SER A 157 -4.82 -1.14 -19.70
N LEU A 158 -4.69 -0.63 -20.92
CA LEU A 158 -3.44 -0.62 -21.70
C LEU A 158 -2.57 0.60 -21.39
N LYS A 159 -3.10 1.61 -20.69
CA LYS A 159 -2.31 2.74 -20.21
C LYS A 159 -1.56 2.34 -18.96
N SER A 160 -0.45 3.01 -18.71
CA SER A 160 0.28 2.81 -17.47
C SER A 160 -0.53 3.36 -16.28
N ALA A 161 -0.32 2.80 -15.10
CA ALA A 161 -1.14 3.14 -13.94
C ALA A 161 -1.08 4.63 -13.56
N HIS A 162 0.09 5.27 -13.65
CA HIS A 162 0.23 6.71 -13.42
C HIS A 162 -0.54 7.57 -14.43
N GLU A 163 -0.69 7.12 -15.69
CA GLU A 163 -1.49 7.81 -16.70
C GLU A 163 -2.99 7.68 -16.42
N GLU A 164 -3.47 6.51 -16.01
CA GLU A 164 -4.87 6.32 -15.62
C GLU A 164 -5.23 7.11 -14.35
N ILE A 165 -4.33 7.17 -13.36
CA ILE A 165 -4.51 8.02 -12.18
C ILE A 165 -4.75 9.47 -12.62
N LEU A 166 -3.89 10.01 -13.48
CA LEU A 166 -4.04 11.39 -13.97
C LEU A 166 -5.30 11.58 -14.80
N GLN A 167 -5.67 10.59 -15.64
CA GLN A 167 -6.90 10.65 -16.43
C GLN A 167 -8.14 10.69 -15.53
N LEU A 168 -8.25 9.79 -14.54
CA LEU A 168 -9.35 9.76 -13.59
C LEU A 168 -9.45 11.07 -12.80
N LEU A 169 -8.32 11.62 -12.35
CA LEU A 169 -8.32 12.90 -11.63
C LEU A 169 -8.76 14.08 -12.51
N ARG A 170 -8.45 14.08 -13.81
CA ARG A 170 -8.92 15.12 -14.77
C ARG A 170 -10.41 14.99 -15.08
N ASP A 171 -10.87 13.76 -15.28
CA ASP A 171 -12.25 13.47 -15.72
C ASP A 171 -13.29 13.59 -14.61
N ASN A 172 -12.86 13.72 -13.35
CA ASN A 172 -13.73 13.85 -12.19
C ASN A 172 -13.53 15.22 -11.52
N GLU A 173 -14.55 15.68 -10.80
CA GLU A 173 -14.47 16.93 -10.04
C GLU A 173 -13.30 16.89 -9.04
N PRO A 174 -12.57 18.00 -8.84
CA PRO A 174 -11.53 18.08 -7.83
C PRO A 174 -12.07 17.70 -6.45
N ASP A 175 -11.19 17.17 -5.60
CA ASP A 175 -11.49 16.84 -4.21
C ASP A 175 -12.55 15.74 -4.02
N THR A 176 -12.80 14.91 -5.05
CA THR A 176 -13.79 13.81 -4.98
C THR A 176 -13.18 12.40 -4.93
N ILE A 177 -11.91 12.24 -5.30
CA ILE A 177 -11.22 10.94 -5.32
C ILE A 177 -10.14 10.91 -4.24
N THR A 178 -10.16 9.89 -3.39
CA THR A 178 -9.06 9.58 -2.46
C THR A 178 -8.15 8.52 -3.09
N ILE A 179 -6.83 8.69 -3.00
CA ILE A 179 -5.89 7.62 -3.37
C ILE A 179 -5.44 6.94 -2.08
N VAL A 180 -5.57 5.62 -2.01
CA VAL A 180 -5.08 4.78 -0.91
C VAL A 180 -3.86 4.02 -1.44
N ALA A 181 -2.67 4.47 -1.07
CA ALA A 181 -1.40 3.87 -1.45
C ALA A 181 -0.95 2.92 -0.35
N ILE A 182 -0.92 1.63 -0.69
CA ILE A 182 -0.54 0.50 0.19
C ILE A 182 0.72 -0.22 -0.30
N GLY A 183 1.34 0.27 -1.37
CA GLY A 183 2.67 -0.14 -1.81
C GLY A 183 3.70 0.99 -1.84
N PRO A 184 4.83 0.82 -2.54
CA PRO A 184 5.77 1.91 -2.81
C PRO A 184 5.09 3.13 -3.44
N LEU A 185 5.71 4.31 -3.39
CA LEU A 185 5.07 5.53 -3.91
C LEU A 185 5.46 5.87 -5.35
N THR A 186 5.99 4.90 -6.11
CA THR A 186 6.60 5.12 -7.42
C THR A 186 5.58 5.61 -8.45
N ASN A 187 4.43 4.94 -8.60
CA ASN A 187 3.36 5.39 -9.51
C ASN A 187 2.90 6.81 -9.19
N LEU A 188 2.73 7.13 -7.90
CA LEU A 188 2.26 8.43 -7.43
C LEU A 188 3.31 9.51 -7.70
N ALA A 189 4.58 9.23 -7.46
CA ALA A 189 5.67 10.16 -7.74
C ALA A 189 5.80 10.45 -9.25
N ILE A 190 5.63 9.44 -10.10
CA ILE A 190 5.61 9.61 -11.57
C ILE A 190 4.40 10.43 -11.99
N ALA A 191 3.19 10.10 -11.50
CA ALA A 191 1.97 10.86 -11.81
C ALA A 191 2.13 12.34 -11.44
N ALA A 192 2.56 12.60 -10.20
CA ALA A 192 2.74 13.95 -9.70
C ALA A 192 3.85 14.73 -10.42
N ALA A 193 4.90 14.07 -10.89
CA ALA A 193 5.95 14.74 -11.68
C ALA A 193 5.52 15.02 -13.12
N THR A 194 4.68 14.16 -13.69
CA THR A 194 4.16 14.29 -15.06
C THR A 194 3.15 15.43 -15.17
N ASP A 195 2.20 15.52 -14.25
CA ASP A 195 1.22 16.61 -14.20
C ASP A 195 0.85 16.93 -12.73
N PRO A 196 1.60 17.82 -12.06
CA PRO A 196 1.39 18.16 -10.66
C PRO A 196 -0.01 18.74 -10.39
N GLU A 197 -0.54 19.54 -11.31
CA GLU A 197 -1.84 20.20 -11.13
C GLU A 197 -3.00 19.21 -11.27
N ALA A 198 -2.93 18.30 -12.25
CA ALA A 198 -3.91 17.22 -12.33
C ALA A 198 -3.81 16.27 -11.13
N PHE A 199 -2.61 15.91 -10.69
CA PHE A 199 -2.43 15.07 -9.51
C PHE A 199 -3.00 15.70 -8.24
N LEU A 200 -2.80 17.01 -8.07
CA LEU A 200 -3.34 17.74 -6.92
C LEU A 200 -4.86 17.81 -6.92
N ARG A 201 -5.60 17.48 -7.99
CA ARG A 201 -7.07 17.37 -7.93
C ARG A 201 -7.56 16.28 -6.98
N VAL A 202 -6.69 15.39 -6.52
CA VAL A 202 -7.00 14.40 -5.47
C VAL A 202 -7.52 15.08 -4.20
N LYS A 203 -8.50 14.43 -3.54
CA LYS A 203 -9.05 14.84 -2.24
C LYS A 203 -8.00 14.71 -1.15
N GLU A 204 -7.45 13.51 -1.04
CA GLU A 204 -6.37 13.16 -0.12
C GLU A 204 -5.63 11.92 -0.61
N VAL A 205 -4.38 11.77 -0.19
CA VAL A 205 -3.62 10.53 -0.35
C VAL A 205 -3.43 9.90 1.02
N VAL A 206 -3.97 8.71 1.20
CA VAL A 206 -3.81 7.88 2.40
C VAL A 206 -2.68 6.90 2.13
N VAL A 207 -1.64 6.92 2.94
CA VAL A 207 -0.42 6.13 2.72
C VAL A 207 -0.24 5.17 3.87
N MET A 208 -0.22 3.86 3.58
CA MET A 208 0.43 2.89 4.47
C MET A 208 1.92 2.95 4.20
N GLY A 209 2.68 3.35 5.21
CA GLY A 209 4.13 3.36 5.11
C GLY A 209 4.82 4.22 6.14
N GLY A 210 6.13 4.06 6.22
CA GLY A 210 6.97 4.76 7.19
C GLY A 210 6.89 4.19 8.61
N ALA A 211 7.88 4.57 9.42
CA ALA A 211 7.97 4.29 10.85
C ALA A 211 8.55 5.55 11.51
N VAL A 212 7.81 6.15 12.45
CA VAL A 212 8.15 7.49 12.96
C VAL A 212 8.81 7.42 14.33
N ASP A 213 8.11 6.88 15.33
CA ASP A 213 8.60 6.75 16.71
C ASP A 213 8.89 5.29 17.08
N VAL A 214 8.82 4.38 16.12
CA VAL A 214 9.09 2.94 16.27
C VAL A 214 10.18 2.48 15.30
N PRO A 215 10.84 1.34 15.55
CA PRO A 215 11.73 0.72 14.57
C PRO A 215 11.00 0.43 13.25
N GLY A 216 11.78 0.34 12.17
CA GLY A 216 11.30 -0.23 10.91
C GLY A 216 10.99 -1.73 11.03
N ASN A 217 10.56 -2.34 9.93
CA ASN A 217 10.27 -3.78 9.86
C ASN A 217 11.31 -4.57 9.02
N PRO A 218 12.65 -4.42 9.23
CA PRO A 218 13.62 -5.20 8.49
C PRO A 218 13.51 -6.69 8.86
N PRO A 219 13.95 -7.61 7.97
CA PRO A 219 14.11 -9.00 8.36
C PRO A 219 15.01 -9.12 9.60
N SER A 220 14.60 -10.00 10.53
CA SER A 220 15.10 -10.13 11.91
C SER A 220 16.58 -9.80 12.13
N LEU A 221 16.82 -8.79 12.98
CA LEU A 221 18.15 -8.31 13.39
C LEU A 221 18.99 -9.40 14.10
N SER A 222 18.35 -10.40 14.73
CA SER A 222 19.06 -11.49 15.43
C SER A 222 19.85 -12.41 14.48
N ARG A 223 19.50 -12.41 13.18
CA ARG A 223 20.26 -13.13 12.14
C ARG A 223 21.47 -12.34 11.63
N ILE A 224 21.53 -11.04 11.89
CA ILE A 224 22.67 -10.16 11.57
C ILE A 224 23.77 -10.32 12.64
N HIS A 225 23.35 -10.47 13.89
CA HIS A 225 24.23 -10.60 15.06
C HIS A 225 24.40 -12.05 15.52
N ASN A 226 24.67 -12.98 14.59
CA ASN A 226 25.15 -14.29 14.98
C ASN A 226 26.67 -14.22 15.20
N PHE A 227 27.12 -14.19 16.46
CA PHE A 227 28.54 -14.09 16.83
C PHE A 227 29.39 -15.27 16.32
N GLU A 228 28.77 -16.38 15.89
CA GLU A 228 29.45 -17.53 15.29
C GLU A 228 29.77 -17.36 13.79
N ALA A 229 29.15 -16.38 13.10
CA ALA A 229 29.38 -16.14 11.68
C ALA A 229 30.67 -15.33 11.45
N THR A 230 31.82 -16.00 11.59
CA THR A 230 33.12 -15.45 11.22
C THR A 230 33.19 -15.21 9.70
N HIS A 231 33.06 -13.94 9.31
CA HIS A 231 33.39 -13.40 7.98
C HIS A 231 32.87 -14.16 6.75
N PRO A 232 31.59 -14.04 6.36
CA PRO A 232 31.24 -14.24 4.97
C PRO A 232 31.81 -13.08 4.14
N SER A 233 32.63 -13.40 3.15
CA SER A 233 33.15 -12.43 2.17
C SER A 233 32.00 -11.58 1.61
N THR A 234 32.20 -10.27 1.53
CA THR A 234 31.23 -9.34 0.93
C THR A 234 31.25 -9.57 -0.58
N PRO A 235 30.20 -10.15 -1.20
CA PRO A 235 30.19 -10.29 -2.65
C PRO A 235 29.84 -8.94 -3.28
N ARG A 236 30.58 -8.57 -4.32
CA ARG A 236 30.34 -7.39 -5.15
C ARG A 236 29.37 -7.71 -6.28
N PHE A 237 28.10 -8.08 -6.03
CA PHE A 237 27.16 -8.26 -7.14
C PHE A 237 25.72 -7.84 -6.81
N HIS A 238 25.07 -7.29 -7.83
CA HIS A 238 23.73 -6.71 -7.88
C HIS A 238 22.66 -7.82 -7.80
N LEU A 239 21.65 -7.63 -6.96
CA LEU A 239 20.63 -8.65 -6.70
C LEU A 239 19.35 -8.38 -7.51
N ILE A 240 19.26 -8.89 -8.74
CA ILE A 240 17.97 -9.11 -9.42
C ILE A 240 18.04 -10.37 -10.33
N LYS A 241 16.92 -11.09 -10.45
CA LYS A 241 16.61 -12.17 -11.42
C LYS A 241 17.56 -13.38 -11.41
N GLN A 242 17.74 -14.03 -10.26
CA GLN A 242 18.48 -15.28 -10.16
C GLN A 242 17.57 -16.43 -9.68
N PRO A 243 17.82 -17.69 -10.11
CA PRO A 243 17.11 -18.85 -9.61
C PRO A 243 17.12 -18.91 -8.08
N ASN A 244 16.10 -19.53 -7.48
CA ASN A 244 15.95 -19.67 -6.04
C ASN A 244 17.03 -20.61 -5.44
N THR A 245 18.24 -20.09 -5.27
CA THR A 245 19.41 -20.78 -4.74
C THR A 245 19.62 -20.49 -3.25
N PRO A 246 20.30 -21.37 -2.50
CA PRO A 246 20.70 -21.09 -1.12
C PRO A 246 21.46 -19.76 -0.96
N LEU A 247 22.31 -19.41 -1.95
CA LEU A 247 23.05 -18.15 -1.97
C LEU A 247 22.13 -16.93 -2.14
N ARG A 248 21.15 -16.98 -3.06
CA ARG A 248 20.13 -15.93 -3.21
C ARG A 248 19.38 -15.70 -1.89
N ARG A 249 18.97 -16.78 -1.21
CA ARG A 249 18.26 -16.70 0.09
C ARG A 249 19.14 -16.06 1.16
N GLN A 250 20.43 -16.40 1.23
CA GLN A 250 21.39 -15.76 2.14
C GLN A 250 21.64 -14.28 1.81
N LEU A 251 21.58 -13.90 0.54
CA LEU A 251 21.75 -12.51 0.10
C LEU A 251 20.51 -11.66 0.34
N ASN A 252 19.29 -12.20 0.16
CA ASN A 252 18.06 -11.53 0.59
C ASN A 252 18.04 -11.31 2.11
N LEU A 253 18.60 -12.26 2.88
CA LEU A 253 18.81 -12.07 4.32
C LEU A 253 19.83 -10.97 4.64
N ARG A 254 20.73 -10.59 3.72
CA ARG A 254 21.82 -9.61 3.91
C ARG A 254 21.53 -8.23 3.29
N ASN A 255 20.69 -8.15 2.25
CA ASN A 255 20.19 -6.91 1.65
C ASN A 255 19.12 -6.27 2.52
N GLN A 256 19.48 -6.05 3.78
CA GLN A 256 18.56 -5.64 4.81
C GLN A 256 18.08 -4.22 4.52
N MET A 257 16.77 -4.09 4.60
CA MET A 257 16.14 -2.82 4.89
C MET A 257 16.77 -2.19 6.13
N THR A 258 16.81 -0.86 6.17
CA THR A 258 17.44 -0.16 7.29
C THR A 258 16.63 -0.40 8.57
N PRO A 259 17.28 -0.40 9.76
CA PRO A 259 16.57 -0.65 11.02
C PRO A 259 15.44 0.34 11.34
N GLY A 260 15.41 1.50 10.70
CA GLY A 260 14.41 2.54 10.90
C GLY A 260 13.47 2.77 9.72
N ALA A 261 13.60 2.02 8.62
CA ALA A 261 12.69 2.15 7.48
C ALA A 261 11.62 1.06 7.49
N GLU A 262 10.44 1.49 7.10
CA GLU A 262 9.34 0.61 6.72
C GLU A 262 9.48 0.23 5.23
N PHE A 263 8.96 -0.94 4.85
CA PHE A 263 9.11 -1.57 3.53
C PHE A 263 8.69 -0.71 2.34
N ASN A 264 7.50 -0.15 2.32
CA ASN A 264 7.01 0.68 1.22
C ASN A 264 7.88 1.93 1.02
N PHE A 265 8.26 2.59 2.11
CA PHE A 265 9.16 3.75 2.05
C PHE A 265 10.58 3.37 1.65
N TYR A 266 11.06 2.19 2.02
CA TYR A 266 12.37 1.71 1.62
C TYR A 266 12.41 1.23 0.16
N GLY A 267 11.30 0.67 -0.33
CA GLY A 267 11.13 0.16 -1.68
C GLY A 267 11.39 1.22 -2.74
N ASP A 268 10.97 2.47 -2.48
CA ASP A 268 11.33 3.65 -3.27
C ASP A 268 11.37 4.91 -2.40
N SER A 269 12.50 5.12 -1.70
CA SER A 269 12.66 6.22 -0.76
C SER A 269 12.64 7.59 -1.44
N VAL A 270 13.11 7.66 -2.68
CA VAL A 270 13.02 8.88 -3.50
C VAL A 270 11.58 9.19 -3.85
N ALA A 271 10.78 8.21 -4.29
CA ALA A 271 9.37 8.43 -4.57
C ALA A 271 8.61 8.87 -3.31
N ALA A 272 8.85 8.22 -2.17
CA ALA A 272 8.23 8.60 -0.90
C ALA A 272 8.58 10.04 -0.50
N ALA A 273 9.86 10.43 -0.55
CA ALA A 273 10.29 11.80 -0.27
C ALA A 273 9.60 12.83 -1.19
N ARG A 274 9.47 12.49 -2.49
CA ARG A 274 8.86 13.38 -3.48
C ARG A 274 7.36 13.56 -3.27
N VAL A 275 6.61 12.50 -2.99
CA VAL A 275 5.17 12.60 -2.72
C VAL A 275 4.93 13.40 -1.43
N LEU A 276 5.70 13.15 -0.38
CA LEU A 276 5.61 13.91 0.87
C LEU A 276 5.96 15.40 0.66
N ALA A 277 6.88 15.72 -0.24
CA ALA A 277 7.26 17.12 -0.55
C ALA A 277 6.08 17.96 -1.06
N LEU A 278 5.08 17.37 -1.72
CA LEU A 278 3.88 18.08 -2.19
C LEU A 278 2.98 18.59 -1.06
N THR A 279 3.16 18.08 0.16
CA THR A 279 2.48 18.60 1.35
C THR A 279 3.12 19.91 1.84
N SER A 280 4.33 20.25 1.38
CA SER A 280 5.03 21.46 1.77
C SER A 280 4.44 22.70 1.08
N PRO A 281 4.42 23.88 1.74
CA PRO A 281 4.16 25.14 1.05
C PRO A 281 5.18 25.43 -0.06
N ASN A 282 6.41 24.91 0.07
CA ASN A 282 7.48 25.02 -0.92
C ASN A 282 8.14 23.65 -1.12
N PRO A 283 7.62 22.79 -2.02
CA PRO A 283 8.11 21.42 -2.21
C PRO A 283 9.60 21.30 -2.51
N SER A 284 10.20 22.31 -3.17
CA SER A 284 11.64 22.34 -3.45
C SER A 284 12.51 22.27 -2.19
N THR A 285 11.97 22.64 -1.02
CA THR A 285 12.68 22.67 0.26
C THR A 285 12.80 21.29 0.92
N THR A 286 12.03 20.31 0.45
CA THR A 286 11.99 18.94 0.99
C THR A 286 12.16 17.86 -0.08
N LEU A 287 12.33 18.25 -1.35
CA LEU A 287 12.71 17.31 -2.41
C LEU A 287 14.05 16.63 -2.07
N PRO A 288 14.19 15.32 -2.33
CA PRO A 288 15.44 14.61 -2.09
C PRO A 288 16.55 15.09 -3.05
N PRO A 289 17.82 14.93 -2.67
CA PRO A 289 18.94 15.28 -3.54
C PRO A 289 18.92 14.46 -4.83
N LEU A 290 19.37 15.05 -5.93
CA LEU A 290 19.52 14.36 -7.20
C LEU A 290 20.60 13.28 -7.08
N LEU A 291 20.26 12.05 -7.47
CA LEU A 291 21.20 10.94 -7.49
C LEU A 291 21.87 10.88 -8.87
N HIS A 292 23.19 11.02 -8.90
CA HIS A 292 23.98 10.97 -10.13
C HIS A 292 23.86 9.60 -10.82
N GLY A 293 23.62 9.60 -12.13
CA GLY A 293 23.59 8.38 -12.96
C GLY A 293 22.29 7.58 -12.93
N LYS A 294 21.21 8.12 -12.34
CA LYS A 294 19.89 7.48 -12.25
C LYS A 294 18.82 8.34 -12.93
N LYS A 295 17.68 7.73 -13.29
CA LYS A 295 16.53 8.48 -13.82
C LYS A 295 16.05 9.44 -12.72
N ASN A 296 16.00 10.73 -13.05
CA ASN A 296 15.51 11.75 -12.13
C ASN A 296 14.23 12.35 -12.71
N LEU A 297 13.17 12.36 -11.91
CA LEU A 297 11.96 13.10 -12.24
C LEU A 297 12.21 14.62 -12.11
N PRO A 298 11.57 15.46 -12.94
CA PRO A 298 11.75 16.91 -12.89
C PRO A 298 11.34 17.50 -11.53
N ALA A 299 11.87 18.65 -11.16
CA ALA A 299 11.42 19.38 -9.96
C ALA A 299 9.96 19.84 -10.13
N TYR A 300 9.23 19.99 -9.02
CA TYR A 300 7.88 20.55 -9.05
C TYR A 300 7.91 22.06 -9.37
N PRO A 301 6.86 22.61 -10.01
CA PRO A 301 6.72 24.05 -10.22
C PRO A 301 6.81 24.84 -8.91
N LYS A 302 7.36 26.06 -8.98
CA LYS A 302 7.48 26.96 -7.81
C LYS A 302 6.13 27.34 -7.18
N LYS A 303 5.07 27.33 -7.98
CA LYS A 303 3.72 27.69 -7.55
C LYS A 303 2.76 26.60 -7.99
N LEU A 304 2.12 25.98 -7.01
CA LEU A 304 1.08 24.97 -7.19
C LEU A 304 -0.27 25.55 -6.75
N SER A 305 -1.37 25.03 -7.28
CA SER A 305 -2.72 25.48 -6.91
C SER A 305 -3.09 25.22 -5.45
N LYS A 306 -2.59 24.13 -4.86
CA LYS A 306 -2.72 23.79 -3.44
C LYS A 306 -1.64 22.81 -2.97
N GLN A 307 -1.56 22.61 -1.67
CA GLN A 307 -0.76 21.55 -1.05
C GLN A 307 -1.52 20.22 -1.11
N LEU A 308 -0.78 19.12 -1.20
CA LEU A 308 -1.35 17.78 -1.06
C LEU A 308 -1.82 17.54 0.38
N THR A 309 -3.06 17.07 0.56
CA THR A 309 -3.48 16.49 1.85
C THR A 309 -3.03 15.04 1.88
N LEU A 310 -2.05 14.73 2.74
CA LEU A 310 -1.51 13.38 2.88
C LEU A 310 -1.71 12.89 4.32
N LYS A 311 -2.33 11.71 4.46
CA LYS A 311 -2.52 11.01 5.73
C LYS A 311 -1.61 9.79 5.79
N LEU A 312 -0.72 9.77 6.77
CA LEU A 312 0.27 8.71 6.94
C LEU A 312 -0.21 7.71 8.01
N PHE A 313 -0.17 6.44 7.67
CA PHE A 313 -0.44 5.30 8.54
C PHE A 313 0.87 4.52 8.73
N PRO A 314 1.75 4.97 9.64
CA PRO A 314 3.05 4.34 9.85
C PRO A 314 2.94 3.06 10.68
N LEU A 315 4.06 2.34 10.83
CA LEU A 315 4.15 1.17 11.72
C LEU A 315 3.71 1.48 13.15
N ASP A 316 3.89 2.72 13.61
CA ASP A 316 3.45 3.19 14.93
C ASP A 316 1.98 2.85 15.22
N ILE A 317 1.13 2.94 14.19
CA ILE A 317 -0.32 2.75 14.34
C ILE A 317 -0.81 1.45 13.72
N THR A 318 -0.08 0.85 12.78
CA THR A 318 -0.52 -0.35 12.05
C THR A 318 -0.10 -1.67 12.72
N THR A 319 1.12 -1.74 13.26
CA THR A 319 1.65 -2.95 13.94
C THR A 319 0.78 -3.47 15.10
N PRO A 320 0.10 -2.61 15.89
CA PRO A 320 -0.82 -3.09 16.93
C PRO A 320 -2.02 -3.88 16.42
N HIS A 321 -2.50 -3.62 15.19
CA HIS A 321 -3.69 -4.26 14.64
C HIS A 321 -3.29 -5.61 14.05
N LYS A 322 -3.69 -6.69 14.73
CA LYS A 322 -3.36 -8.05 14.32
C LYS A 322 -4.60 -8.84 13.96
N LEU A 323 -4.48 -9.70 12.97
CA LEU A 323 -5.39 -10.81 12.71
C LEU A 323 -4.84 -12.07 13.38
N PRO A 324 -5.37 -12.47 14.56
CA PRO A 324 -4.95 -13.71 15.20
C PRO A 324 -5.34 -14.91 14.34
N ARG A 325 -4.46 -15.92 14.29
CA ARG A 325 -4.74 -17.17 13.59
C ARG A 325 -6.03 -17.83 14.09
N THR A 326 -6.23 -17.88 15.40
CA THR A 326 -7.42 -18.47 16.03
C THR A 326 -8.70 -17.76 15.64
N LEU A 327 -8.64 -16.43 15.46
CA LEU A 327 -9.79 -15.65 15.01
C LEU A 327 -10.12 -15.96 13.53
N LEU A 328 -9.10 -16.06 12.67
CA LEU A 328 -9.29 -16.49 11.28
C LEU A 328 -9.96 -17.87 11.23
N GLU A 329 -9.39 -18.86 11.93
CA GLU A 329 -9.90 -20.24 11.97
C GLU A 329 -11.37 -20.27 12.42
N SER A 330 -11.72 -19.50 13.46
CA SER A 330 -13.13 -19.42 13.93
C SER A 330 -14.12 -18.89 12.88
N HIS A 331 -13.67 -18.13 11.89
CA HIS A 331 -14.51 -17.63 10.80
C HIS A 331 -14.48 -18.52 9.56
N THR A 332 -13.36 -19.20 9.29
CA THR A 332 -13.21 -20.01 8.09
C THR A 332 -13.64 -21.47 8.28
N ASP A 333 -13.47 -22.04 9.47
CA ASP A 333 -13.79 -23.45 9.74
C ASP A 333 -15.28 -23.80 9.55
N PRO A 334 -16.25 -22.92 9.92
CA PRO A 334 -17.66 -23.17 9.63
C PRO A 334 -18.02 -23.15 8.13
N LEU A 335 -17.17 -22.54 7.29
CA LEU A 335 -17.43 -22.31 5.86
C LEU A 335 -16.91 -23.44 5.00
N THR A 336 -17.48 -24.63 5.18
CA THR A 336 -17.12 -25.82 4.39
C THR A 336 -17.28 -25.56 2.89
N ASP A 337 -16.25 -25.88 2.11
CA ASP A 337 -16.19 -25.70 0.66
C ASP A 337 -16.28 -24.25 0.14
N SER A 338 -16.19 -23.23 1.02
CA SER A 338 -16.09 -21.83 0.57
C SER A 338 -14.78 -21.62 -0.22
N PRO A 339 -14.84 -21.20 -1.50
CA PRO A 339 -13.66 -20.93 -2.30
C PRO A 339 -12.76 -19.85 -1.70
N LEU A 340 -13.36 -18.77 -1.17
CA LEU A 340 -12.59 -17.67 -0.57
C LEU A 340 -11.96 -18.10 0.76
N ALA A 341 -12.71 -18.76 1.65
CA ALA A 341 -12.17 -19.23 2.93
C ALA A 341 -11.02 -20.23 2.70
N THR A 342 -11.19 -21.17 1.77
CA THR A 342 -10.14 -22.14 1.43
C THR A 342 -8.88 -21.44 0.91
N TRP A 343 -9.02 -20.52 -0.06
CA TRP A 343 -7.87 -19.82 -0.64
C TRP A 343 -7.14 -18.95 0.38
N THR A 344 -7.88 -18.17 1.16
CA THR A 344 -7.32 -17.28 2.20
C THR A 344 -6.64 -18.04 3.32
N THR A 345 -7.24 -19.12 3.82
CA THR A 345 -6.63 -19.96 4.86
C THR A 345 -5.31 -20.57 4.39
N ILE A 346 -5.18 -21.00 3.13
CA ILE A 346 -3.94 -21.58 2.61
C ILE A 346 -2.79 -20.59 2.66
N PHE A 347 -2.96 -19.39 2.09
CA PHE A 347 -1.85 -18.43 2.05
C PHE A 347 -1.58 -17.82 3.43
N LEU A 348 -2.61 -17.56 4.24
CA LEU A 348 -2.42 -17.04 5.61
C LEU A 348 -1.74 -18.06 6.53
N THR A 349 -2.04 -19.36 6.38
CA THR A 349 -1.33 -20.42 7.13
C THR A 349 0.17 -20.42 6.80
N SER A 350 0.53 -20.24 5.53
CA SER A 350 1.94 -20.10 5.11
C SER A 350 2.59 -18.88 5.79
N THR A 351 1.87 -17.76 5.86
CA THR A 351 2.32 -16.54 6.54
C THR A 351 2.50 -16.73 8.05
N PHE A 352 1.56 -17.39 8.74
CA PHE A 352 1.71 -17.69 10.17
C PHE A 352 2.93 -18.59 10.44
N HIS A 353 3.14 -19.63 9.64
CA HIS A 353 4.36 -20.45 9.73
C HIS A 353 5.61 -19.61 9.48
N LYS A 354 5.56 -18.66 8.55
CA LYS A 354 6.68 -17.76 8.28
C LYS A 354 6.97 -16.86 9.48
N ILE A 355 5.96 -16.25 10.09
CA ILE A 355 6.09 -15.41 11.28
C ILE A 355 6.77 -16.20 12.41
N LEU A 356 6.27 -17.41 12.72
CA LEU A 356 6.87 -18.28 13.73
C LEU A 356 8.31 -18.69 13.39
N SER A 357 8.65 -18.85 12.11
CA SER A 357 10.03 -19.16 11.68
C SER A 357 11.03 -18.00 11.89
N ILE A 358 10.52 -16.76 11.97
CA ILE A 358 11.31 -15.54 12.19
C ILE A 358 11.38 -15.21 13.68
N ALA A 359 10.31 -15.50 14.43
CA ALA A 359 10.21 -15.32 15.87
C ALA A 359 9.90 -16.66 16.57
N PRO A 360 10.88 -17.58 16.69
CA PRO A 360 10.65 -18.92 17.22
C PRO A 360 10.24 -18.94 18.70
N ASP A 361 10.52 -17.85 19.43
CA ASP A 361 10.13 -17.67 20.84
C ASP A 361 8.69 -17.15 21.00
N GLN A 362 8.01 -16.78 19.90
CA GLN A 362 6.62 -16.35 19.93
C GLN A 362 5.72 -17.55 20.23
N ASP A 363 4.74 -17.35 21.12
CA ASP A 363 3.71 -18.33 21.39
C ASP A 363 2.90 -18.62 20.11
N PRO A 364 2.88 -19.88 19.61
CA PRO A 364 2.11 -20.27 18.44
C PRO A 364 0.61 -20.00 18.57
N GLU A 365 0.05 -19.99 19.78
CA GLU A 365 -1.37 -19.68 20.02
C GLU A 365 -1.68 -18.19 19.87
N GLN A 366 -0.65 -17.34 19.97
CA GLN A 366 -0.74 -15.87 19.86
C GLN A 366 -0.18 -15.37 18.52
N VAL A 367 0.02 -16.25 17.54
CA VAL A 367 0.46 -15.85 16.20
C VAL A 367 -0.64 -15.06 15.51
N GLY A 368 -0.26 -13.95 14.90
CA GLY A 368 -1.17 -13.10 14.15
C GLY A 368 -0.42 -12.29 13.09
N LEU A 369 -1.14 -11.97 12.02
CA LEU A 369 -0.66 -11.13 10.93
C LEU A 369 -0.92 -9.66 11.29
N GLU A 370 0.09 -8.81 11.19
CA GLU A 370 -0.09 -7.36 11.32
C GLU A 370 -0.86 -6.83 10.10
N LEU A 371 -1.96 -6.11 10.34
CA LEU A 371 -2.90 -5.64 9.34
C LEU A 371 -2.55 -4.22 8.90
N HIS A 372 -1.44 -4.08 8.20
CA HIS A 372 -0.94 -2.80 7.72
C HIS A 372 -1.87 -2.14 6.71
N ASP A 373 -1.98 -2.73 5.52
CA ASP A 373 -2.74 -2.17 4.41
C ASP A 373 -4.25 -2.13 4.67
N PRO A 374 -4.88 -3.17 5.25
CA PRO A 374 -6.31 -3.17 5.49
C PRO A 374 -6.77 -2.02 6.39
N LEU A 375 -5.91 -1.52 7.29
CA LEU A 375 -6.24 -0.43 8.20
C LEU A 375 -6.56 0.87 7.44
N THR A 376 -5.88 1.13 6.31
CA THR A 376 -6.13 2.30 5.48
C THR A 376 -7.48 2.23 4.75
N ILE A 377 -7.88 1.02 4.35
CA ILE A 377 -9.21 0.77 3.77
C ILE A 377 -10.30 0.90 4.84
N TRP A 378 -10.03 0.45 6.07
CA TRP A 378 -10.97 0.66 7.18
C TRP A 378 -11.20 2.14 7.48
N TYR A 379 -10.14 2.95 7.41
CA TYR A 379 -10.26 4.40 7.46
C TYR A 379 -11.13 4.94 6.31
N ALA A 380 -10.88 4.51 5.06
CA ALA A 380 -11.65 4.94 3.90
C ALA A 380 -13.15 4.58 3.99
N LEU A 381 -13.47 3.45 4.63
CA LEU A 381 -14.84 3.01 4.88
C LEU A 381 -15.55 3.82 5.97
N THR A 382 -14.84 4.18 7.05
CA THR A 382 -15.46 4.72 8.26
C THR A 382 -15.44 6.25 8.35
N VAL A 383 -14.56 6.94 7.60
CA VAL A 383 -14.43 8.40 7.67
C VAL A 383 -15.71 9.15 7.29
N ASN A 384 -16.52 8.61 6.35
CA ASN A 384 -17.77 9.23 5.95
C ASN A 384 -18.96 8.84 6.84
N ALA A 385 -18.91 7.70 7.53
CA ALA A 385 -19.96 7.26 8.45
C ALA A 385 -20.10 8.19 9.67
N ASN A 386 -18.98 8.74 10.14
CA ASN A 386 -18.91 9.60 11.33
C ASN A 386 -19.37 11.06 11.08
N ASN A 387 -19.53 11.50 9.83
CA ASN A 387 -20.05 12.83 9.51
C ASN A 387 -21.58 12.96 9.70
N ASN A 388 -22.28 11.86 9.98
CA ASN A 388 -23.73 11.84 10.20
C ASN A 388 -24.20 12.47 11.53
N ASN A 389 -23.30 12.73 12.49
CA ASN A 389 -23.67 13.30 13.80
C ASN A 389 -23.57 14.83 13.87
N ASN A 390 -23.26 15.53 12.77
CA ASN A 390 -23.18 16.99 12.73
C ASN A 390 -24.51 17.68 12.36
N ASN A 391 -25.61 16.93 12.20
CA ASN A 391 -26.95 17.50 12.11
C ASN A 391 -27.53 17.74 13.52
N GLY A 392 -27.00 18.73 14.25
CA GLY A 392 -27.74 19.54 15.24
C GLY A 392 -28.54 18.90 16.39
N GLU A 393 -28.64 17.58 16.50
CA GLU A 393 -29.37 16.87 17.53
C GLU A 393 -28.42 15.88 18.22
N ARG A 394 -27.90 16.31 19.38
CA ARG A 394 -27.25 15.42 20.34
C ARG A 394 -28.31 14.49 20.93
N GLN A 395 -28.65 13.42 20.25
CA GLN A 395 -29.31 12.28 20.87
C GLN A 395 -28.25 11.29 21.35
N GLY A 396 -27.93 11.36 22.64
CA GLY A 396 -27.77 10.21 23.54
C GLY A 396 -26.84 9.03 23.21
N VAL A 397 -25.97 9.10 22.20
CA VAL A 397 -24.94 8.06 21.99
C VAL A 397 -23.69 8.43 22.80
N GLU A 398 -23.19 7.48 23.59
CA GLU A 398 -22.04 7.65 24.48
C GLU A 398 -20.83 8.26 23.76
N GLN A 399 -20.23 9.28 24.39
CA GLN A 399 -19.09 10.05 23.86
C GLN A 399 -17.75 9.29 23.81
N ASP A 400 -17.75 7.97 23.93
CA ASP A 400 -16.56 7.14 24.18
C ASP A 400 -16.17 6.20 23.01
N GLU A 401 -16.85 6.29 21.86
CA GLU A 401 -16.41 5.57 20.65
C GLU A 401 -15.24 6.29 20.00
N ALA A 402 -14.02 5.82 20.28
CA ALA A 402 -12.78 6.38 19.76
C ALA A 402 -12.87 6.67 18.23
N GLN A 403 -12.47 7.88 17.86
CA GLN A 403 -12.43 8.35 16.47
C GLN A 403 -10.99 8.29 15.94
N TRP A 404 -10.82 8.30 14.61
CA TRP A 404 -9.51 8.50 13.98
C TRP A 404 -8.91 9.85 14.42
N GLU A 405 -7.64 9.86 14.80
CA GLU A 405 -6.93 11.08 15.20
C GLU A 405 -5.65 11.24 14.40
N PHE A 406 -5.42 12.47 13.94
CA PHE A 406 -4.27 12.81 13.13
C PHE A 406 -3.53 14.01 13.74
N VAL A 407 -2.21 13.96 13.71
CA VAL A 407 -1.33 15.07 14.10
C VAL A 407 -0.56 15.52 12.87
N GLU A 408 -0.55 16.82 12.60
CA GLU A 408 0.27 17.40 11.53
C GLU A 408 1.73 17.52 12.00
N GLU A 409 2.66 16.93 11.25
CA GLU A 409 4.09 16.92 11.56
C GLU A 409 4.94 17.16 10.30
N ASP A 410 6.11 17.81 10.45
CA ASP A 410 7.15 17.86 9.41
C ASP A 410 7.91 16.52 9.41
N ILE A 411 7.37 15.57 8.65
CA ILE A 411 7.99 14.25 8.43
C ILE A 411 8.67 14.26 7.07
N ARG A 412 9.96 13.93 7.04
CA ARG A 412 10.78 13.82 5.81
C ARG A 412 11.31 12.40 5.67
N VAL A 413 11.71 12.01 4.46
CA VAL A 413 12.30 10.68 4.20
C VAL A 413 13.77 10.84 3.88
N GLU A 414 14.62 10.12 4.60
CA GLU A 414 16.06 10.04 4.31
C GLU A 414 16.29 9.12 3.09
N THR A 415 16.99 9.57 2.06
CA THR A 415 17.11 8.84 0.78
C THR A 415 18.53 8.41 0.42
N ALA A 416 19.55 8.87 1.15
CA ALA A 416 20.95 8.68 0.80
C ALA A 416 21.74 7.88 1.84
N GLY A 417 21.37 7.94 3.11
CA GLY A 417 22.09 7.28 4.20
C GLY A 417 22.13 5.75 4.05
N GLN A 418 23.33 5.15 4.13
CA GLN A 418 23.50 3.70 4.02
C GLN A 418 22.64 2.90 5.01
N TRP A 419 22.49 3.41 6.25
CA TRP A 419 21.78 2.74 7.35
C TRP A 419 20.45 3.40 7.71
N THR A 420 20.07 4.46 6.99
CA THR A 420 18.89 5.27 7.32
C THR A 420 18.05 5.62 6.10
N ARG A 421 18.41 5.15 4.90
CA ARG A 421 17.57 5.23 3.72
C ARG A 421 16.18 4.64 4.02
N GLY A 422 15.13 5.36 3.62
CA GLY A 422 13.73 5.03 3.86
C GLY A 422 13.21 5.44 5.24
N CYS A 423 14.07 5.87 6.17
CA CYS A 423 13.62 6.27 7.50
C CYS A 423 12.80 7.57 7.42
N CYS A 424 11.71 7.61 8.21
CA CYS A 424 11.03 8.87 8.49
C CYS A 424 11.85 9.67 9.51
N ILE A 425 12.10 10.93 9.21
CA ILE A 425 12.84 11.86 10.07
C ILE A 425 11.89 12.96 10.51
N ALA A 426 11.75 13.12 11.82
CA ALA A 426 10.99 14.18 12.46
C ALA A 426 11.88 14.90 13.48
N ASP A 427 11.75 16.23 13.57
CA ASP A 427 12.50 17.01 14.56
C ASP A 427 11.82 16.96 15.93
N ARG A 428 12.40 16.20 16.86
CA ARG A 428 11.92 16.04 18.24
C ARG A 428 12.56 16.99 19.25
N ARG A 429 13.37 17.98 18.82
CA ARG A 429 14.14 18.85 19.73
C ARG A 429 13.30 19.87 20.52
N GLY A 430 11.99 19.96 20.27
CA GLY A 430 11.07 20.83 21.00
C GLY A 430 11.28 22.33 20.76
N LYS A 431 11.97 22.71 19.68
CA LYS A 431 12.17 24.11 19.29
C LYS A 431 10.92 24.61 18.55
N GLY A 432 10.41 25.79 18.90
CA GLY A 432 9.22 26.36 18.25
C GLY A 432 9.48 26.81 16.82
N MET A 433 8.50 26.61 15.93
CA MET A 433 8.51 27.09 14.54
C MET A 433 8.49 28.63 14.48
N ARG A 434 9.16 29.18 13.47
CA ARG A 434 9.32 30.62 13.17
C ARG A 434 9.17 30.84 11.67
N ASP A 435 9.03 32.09 11.26
CA ASP A 435 9.12 32.45 9.83
C ASP A 435 10.55 32.94 9.55
N GLY A 436 11.16 32.53 8.43
CA GLY A 436 12.58 32.82 8.14
C GLY A 436 13.54 31.75 8.64
N ASP A 437 14.84 31.92 8.36
CA ASP A 437 15.90 31.02 8.84
C ASP A 437 16.24 31.20 10.34
N GLY A 438 15.39 31.92 11.07
CA GLY A 438 15.57 32.27 12.48
C GLY A 438 16.43 33.51 12.73
N TYR A 439 17.14 34.03 11.72
CA TYR A 439 17.94 35.26 11.76
C TYR A 439 17.37 36.36 10.86
N ASP A 440 16.82 35.99 9.71
CA ASP A 440 16.18 36.89 8.74
C ASP A 440 14.82 36.35 8.28
N ARG A 441 13.78 37.17 8.46
CA ARG A 441 12.39 36.83 8.06
C ARG A 441 12.19 36.92 6.55
N ASP A 442 13.01 37.70 5.86
CA ASP A 442 12.97 37.91 4.42
C ASP A 442 13.96 37.01 3.67
N ALA A 443 14.66 36.12 4.39
CA ALA A 443 15.57 35.15 3.79
C ALA A 443 14.86 34.31 2.73
N ASP A 444 15.51 34.19 1.56
CA ASP A 444 15.03 33.39 0.45
C ASP A 444 14.85 31.93 0.88
N VAL A 445 13.64 31.40 0.69
CA VAL A 445 13.26 30.04 1.06
C VAL A 445 14.06 28.99 0.29
N GLU A 446 14.61 29.34 -0.88
CA GLU A 446 15.45 28.45 -1.70
C GLU A 446 16.91 28.41 -1.23
N THR A 447 17.34 29.32 -0.35
CA THR A 447 18.72 29.31 0.17
C THR A 447 18.91 28.08 1.05
N GLU A 448 19.94 27.28 0.77
CA GLU A 448 20.30 26.14 1.61
C GLU A 448 20.74 26.63 2.99
N VAL A 449 20.06 26.14 4.03
CA VAL A 449 20.40 26.44 5.42
C VAL A 449 21.29 25.33 5.92
N VAL A 450 22.57 25.64 6.11
CA VAL A 450 23.57 24.66 6.57
C VAL A 450 23.36 24.35 8.05
N GLY A 451 23.29 23.06 8.39
CA GLY A 451 23.21 22.59 9.77
C GLY A 451 21.82 22.72 10.40
N ASP A 452 21.75 23.00 11.71
CA ASP A 452 20.49 23.12 12.45
C ASP A 452 19.94 24.55 12.56
N ALA A 453 20.50 25.48 11.78
CA ALA A 453 20.25 26.91 11.84
C ALA A 453 18.87 27.30 11.25
N GLY A 454 17.78 26.70 11.73
CA GLY A 454 16.42 27.19 11.49
C GLY A 454 15.68 26.57 10.31
N GLY A 455 16.31 25.79 9.43
CA GLY A 455 15.62 25.20 8.25
C GLY A 455 14.48 24.22 8.58
N TRP A 456 14.59 23.49 9.68
CA TRP A 456 13.51 22.65 10.24
C TRP A 456 12.47 23.45 11.02
N LEU A 457 12.76 24.70 11.35
CA LEU A 457 11.91 25.58 12.15
C LEU A 457 11.20 26.64 11.30
N ASP A 458 11.52 26.76 10.01
CA ASP A 458 10.89 27.73 9.09
C ASP A 458 9.51 27.22 8.62
N ARG A 459 8.43 27.95 8.97
CA ARG A 459 7.05 27.61 8.56
C ARG A 459 6.82 27.62 7.04
N ARG A 460 7.74 28.19 6.26
CA ARG A 460 7.67 28.17 4.80
C ARG A 460 8.27 26.88 4.22
N ARG A 461 9.03 26.14 5.03
CA ARG A 461 9.69 24.87 4.68
C ARG A 461 8.98 23.69 5.35
N GLY A 462 9.47 22.49 5.04
CA GLY A 462 9.02 21.26 5.68
C GLY A 462 7.71 20.74 5.12
N ASN A 463 7.43 19.49 5.41
CA ASN A 463 6.21 18.80 4.99
C ASN A 463 5.05 19.09 5.98
N ARG A 464 3.82 18.83 5.55
CA ARG A 464 2.58 18.93 6.36
C ARG A 464 1.88 17.57 6.31
N VAL A 465 2.49 16.58 6.95
CA VAL A 465 2.00 15.19 6.93
C VAL A 465 1.03 15.01 8.09
N LEU A 466 -0.19 14.55 7.82
CA LEU A 466 -1.17 14.18 8.84
C LEU A 466 -0.91 12.74 9.29
N ARG A 467 -0.10 12.55 10.34
CA ARG A 467 0.20 11.23 10.89
C ARG A 467 -0.97 10.72 11.72
N CYS A 468 -1.47 9.52 11.41
CA CYS A 468 -2.47 8.83 12.21
C CYS A 468 -1.86 8.39 13.54
N VAL A 469 -2.45 8.82 14.66
CA VAL A 469 -1.97 8.52 16.03
C VAL A 469 -3.00 7.75 16.85
N ARG A 470 -4.24 7.63 16.37
CA ARG A 470 -5.30 6.86 17.03
C ARG A 470 -6.27 6.28 16.01
N THR A 471 -6.69 5.05 16.27
CA THR A 471 -7.74 4.34 15.50
C THR A 471 -9.01 4.17 16.34
N PRO A 472 -10.16 3.83 15.73
CA PRO A 472 -11.40 3.57 16.47
C PRO A 472 -11.38 2.40 17.45
N GLY A 473 -10.35 1.56 17.39
CA GLY A 473 -10.10 0.47 18.32
C GLY A 473 -9.22 -0.60 17.68
N VAL A 474 -8.17 -1.01 18.37
CA VAL A 474 -7.22 -2.02 17.89
C VAL A 474 -7.91 -3.39 17.74
N ASP A 475 -8.55 -3.86 18.81
CA ASP A 475 -9.20 -5.18 18.83
C ASP A 475 -10.51 -5.24 18.05
N LYS A 476 -11.05 -4.07 17.64
CA LYS A 476 -12.29 -4.00 16.87
C LYS A 476 -12.08 -4.35 15.39
N PHE A 477 -10.88 -4.13 14.86
CA PHE A 477 -10.70 -4.14 13.41
C PHE A 477 -10.73 -5.55 12.80
N ALA A 478 -9.96 -6.49 13.36
CA ALA A 478 -9.87 -7.84 12.79
C ALA A 478 -11.23 -8.58 12.72
N PRO A 479 -12.11 -8.52 13.75
CA PRO A 479 -13.47 -9.05 13.63
C PRO A 479 -14.25 -8.40 12.49
N VAL A 480 -14.22 -7.07 12.36
CA VAL A 480 -14.90 -6.34 11.29
C VAL A 480 -14.39 -6.76 9.91
N LEU A 481 -13.07 -6.92 9.76
CA LEU A 481 -12.44 -7.40 8.52
C LEU A 481 -13.00 -8.79 8.13
N LEU A 482 -13.02 -9.74 9.06
CA LEU A 482 -13.47 -11.10 8.79
C LEU A 482 -14.97 -11.18 8.52
N GLU A 483 -15.79 -10.48 9.30
CA GLU A 483 -17.25 -10.40 9.08
C GLU A 483 -17.56 -9.85 7.69
N ARG A 484 -16.86 -8.78 7.27
CA ARG A 484 -16.99 -8.20 5.94
C ARG A 484 -16.59 -9.17 4.84
N MET A 485 -15.50 -9.91 5.03
CA MET A 485 -14.99 -10.86 4.05
C MET A 485 -15.87 -12.10 3.92
N PHE A 486 -16.31 -12.68 5.03
CA PHE A 486 -16.90 -14.03 5.09
C PHE A 486 -18.41 -14.04 5.40
N GLY A 487 -18.98 -12.90 5.79
CA GLY A 487 -20.34 -12.74 6.30
C GLY A 487 -20.48 -13.26 7.73
N ASP A 488 -21.72 -13.23 8.24
CA ASP A 488 -22.04 -13.82 9.54
C ASP A 488 -21.81 -15.34 9.49
N VAL A 489 -21.05 -15.81 10.49
CA VAL A 489 -20.64 -17.21 10.70
C VAL A 489 -21.04 -17.74 12.07
N VAL A 490 -21.71 -16.92 12.89
CA VAL A 490 -22.24 -17.23 14.22
C VAL A 490 -23.75 -17.45 14.18
#